data_AF-A0A2P1GCT0-F1
#
_entry.id   AF-A0A2P1GCT0-F1
#
_cell.length_a   1.000
_cell.length_b   1.000
_cell.length_c   1.000
_cell.angle_alpha   90.00
_cell.angle_beta   90.00
_cell.angle_gamma   90.00
#
_symmetry.space_group_name_H-M   'P 1'
#
loop_
_entity.id
_entity.type
_entity.pdbx_description
1 polymer ?
#
loop_
_entity_poly.entity_id
_entity_poly.type
_entity_poly.pdbx_seq_one_letter_code
_entity_poly.pdbx_strand_id
1 'polypeptide(L)' 'MAVPKKRTSASKKRIRKNFWKRKGYWAALKAFSLGKSLSTGTSKSFVYATLSPATSKGFGYAPNKDKQNKN' A
#
# COMPACT_ATOMS: atom_id res chain seq x y z
N MET A 1 -16.31 -18.36 -35.94
CA MET A 1 -15.59 -17.42 -35.04
C MET A 1 -14.67 -16.53 -35.85
N ALA A 2 -14.46 -15.28 -35.44
CA ALA A 2 -13.56 -14.37 -36.15
C ALA A 2 -12.09 -14.72 -35.89
N VAL A 3 -11.28 -14.81 -36.96
CA VAL A 3 -9.85 -15.15 -36.90
C VAL A 3 -9.01 -13.92 -37.26
N PRO A 4 -7.94 -13.59 -36.50
CA PRO A 4 -7.10 -12.46 -36.81
C PRO A 4 -6.34 -12.68 -38.12
N LYS A 5 -6.55 -11.77 -39.09
CA LYS A 5 -5.91 -11.87 -40.41
C LYS A 5 -4.39 -11.69 -40.38
N LYS A 6 -3.89 -10.91 -39.40
CA LYS A 6 -2.46 -10.58 -39.24
C LYS A 6 -2.09 -10.55 -37.75
N ARG A 7 -0.82 -10.81 -37.45
CA ARG A 7 -0.29 -10.67 -36.09
C ARG A 7 -0.26 -9.21 -35.66
N THR A 8 -0.46 -8.98 -34.37
CA THR A 8 -0.27 -7.64 -33.80
C THR A 8 1.22 -7.26 -33.79
N SER A 9 1.52 -6.00 -34.13
CA SER A 9 2.89 -5.49 -34.03
C SER A 9 3.39 -5.50 -32.58
N ALA A 10 4.71 -5.57 -32.41
CA ALA A 10 5.32 -5.61 -31.07
C ALA A 10 4.92 -4.40 -30.22
N SER A 11 4.91 -3.19 -30.81
CA SER A 11 4.48 -1.95 -30.15
C SER A 11 3.03 -2.04 -29.66
N LYS A 12 2.08 -2.40 -30.54
CA LYS A 12 0.66 -2.54 -30.20
C LYS A 12 0.42 -3.61 -29.12
N LYS A 13 1.22 -4.67 -29.08
CA LYS A 13 1.18 -5.69 -28.02
C LYS A 13 1.67 -5.11 -26.68
N ARG A 14 2.78 -4.38 -26.65
CA ARG A 14 3.34 -3.78 -25.43
C ARG A 14 2.40 -2.74 -24.82
N ILE A 15 1.80 -1.88 -25.64
CA ILE A 15 0.83 -0.85 -25.18
C ILE A 15 -0.34 -1.51 -24.42
N ARG A 16 -0.95 -2.56 -24.99
CA ARG A 16 -2.03 -3.31 -24.32
C ARG A 16 -1.60 -3.91 -22.97
N LYS A 17 -0.40 -4.47 -22.90
CA LYS A 17 0.15 -5.00 -21.64
C LYS A 17 0.42 -3.90 -20.61
N ASN A 18 0.88 -2.72 -21.04
CA ASN A 18 1.14 -1.60 -20.16
C ASN A 18 -0.14 -1.07 -19.49
N PHE A 19 -1.27 -1.07 -20.20
CA PHE A 19 -2.56 -0.73 -19.58
C PHE A 19 -2.92 -1.66 -18.41
N TRP A 20 -2.66 -2.96 -18.55
CA TRP A 20 -2.89 -3.92 -17.47
C TRP A 20 -1.91 -3.68 -16.30
N LYS A 21 -0.62 -3.50 -16.58
CA LYS A 21 0.42 -3.22 -15.57
C LYS A 21 0.18 -1.91 -14.81
N ARG A 22 -0.36 -0.88 -15.46
CA ARG A 22 -0.66 0.43 -14.84
C ARG A 22 -1.66 0.33 -13.68
N LYS A 23 -2.52 -0.68 -13.67
CA LYS A 23 -3.45 -0.90 -12.55
C LYS A 23 -2.70 -1.24 -11.24
N GLY A 24 -1.59 -1.96 -11.33
CA GLY A 24 -0.76 -2.31 -10.19
C GLY A 24 -0.12 -1.10 -9.51
N TYR A 25 0.28 -0.10 -10.29
CA TYR A 25 0.82 1.16 -9.76
C TYR A 25 -0.17 1.86 -8.82
N TRP A 26 -1.44 1.98 -9.24
CA TRP A 26 -2.48 2.58 -8.41
C TRP A 26 -2.78 1.78 -7.14
N ALA A 27 -2.74 0.44 -7.23
CA ALA A 27 -2.89 -0.41 -6.06
C ALA A 27 -1.73 -0.21 -5.07
N ALA A 28 -0.49 -0.12 -5.56
CA ALA A 28 0.69 0.12 -4.73
C ALA A 28 0.63 1.48 -4.01
N LEU A 29 0.21 2.54 -4.70
CA LEU A 29 0.04 3.86 -4.08
C LEU A 29 -0.97 3.84 -2.93
N LYS A 30 -2.13 3.20 -3.15
CA LYS A 30 -3.16 3.06 -2.12
C LYS A 30 -2.67 2.22 -0.94
N ALA A 31 -2.00 1.10 -1.21
CA ALA A 31 -1.44 0.22 -0.20
C ALA A 31 -0.35 0.91 0.64
N PHE A 32 0.51 1.71 0.01
CA PHE A 32 1.54 2.47 0.72
C PHE A 32 0.95 3.53 1.66
N SER A 33 -0.01 4.32 1.17
CA SER A 33 -0.74 5.30 1.98
C SER A 33 -1.44 4.63 3.16
N LEU A 34 -2.09 3.49 2.92
CA LEU A 34 -2.74 2.70 3.96
C LEU A 34 -1.72 2.19 4.99
N GLY A 35 -0.61 1.59 4.56
CA GLY A 35 0.44 1.09 5.45
C GLY A 35 1.00 2.18 6.36
N LYS A 36 1.21 3.39 5.84
CA LYS A 36 1.60 4.56 6.65
C LYS A 36 0.56 4.92 7.70
N SER A 37 -0.72 4.93 7.34
CA SER A 37 -1.82 5.22 8.27
C SER A 37 -2.00 4.14 9.35
N LEU A 38 -1.64 2.89 9.05
CA LEU A 38 -1.66 1.80 10.05
C LEU A 38 -0.47 1.86 10.98
N SER A 39 0.72 2.21 10.46
CA SER A 39 1.93 2.28 11.27
C SER A 39 1.89 3.34 12.38
N THR A 40 1.04 4.36 12.28
CA THR A 40 0.90 5.37 13.35
C THR A 40 0.03 4.91 14.51
N GLY A 41 -0.74 3.82 14.39
CA GLY A 41 -1.59 3.28 15.47
C GLY A 41 -2.70 4.22 15.97
N THR A 42 -2.90 5.37 15.32
CA THR A 42 -3.87 6.41 15.71
C THR A 42 -5.22 6.27 15.00
N SER A 43 -5.32 5.41 13.99
CA SER A 43 -6.52 5.23 13.17
C SER A 43 -7.54 4.33 13.87
N LYS A 44 -8.68 4.91 14.28
CA LYS A 44 -9.78 4.18 14.95
C LYS A 44 -10.75 3.48 13.98
N SER A 45 -10.65 3.77 12.69
CA SER A 45 -11.59 3.30 11.66
C SER A 45 -11.18 2.01 10.96
N PHE A 46 -9.91 1.58 11.09
CA PHE A 46 -9.40 0.39 10.41
C PHE A 46 -8.89 -0.63 11.44
N VAL A 47 -9.68 -1.68 11.65
CA VAL A 47 -9.35 -2.78 12.57
C VAL A 47 -8.77 -3.93 11.76
N TYR A 48 -7.53 -4.32 12.06
CA TYR A 48 -6.95 -5.58 11.57
C TYR A 48 -6.88 -6.57 12.72
N ALA A 49 -7.22 -7.84 12.46
CA ALA A 49 -7.18 -8.87 13.49
C ALA A 49 -5.73 -9.12 13.91
N THR A 50 -5.31 -8.59 15.05
CA THR A 50 -4.11 -9.03 15.73
C THR A 50 -4.42 -10.38 16.36
N LEU A 51 -3.74 -11.44 15.92
CA LEU A 51 -3.74 -12.70 16.68
C LEU A 51 -3.08 -12.40 18.03
N SER A 52 -3.92 -12.36 19.06
CA SER A 52 -3.64 -12.07 20.48
C SER A 52 -3.28 -10.62 20.85
N PRO A 53 -4.05 -9.98 21.76
CA PRO A 53 -3.61 -8.82 22.51
C PRO A 53 -2.80 -9.30 23.72
N ALA A 54 -1.59 -9.79 23.50
CA ALA A 54 -0.66 -10.07 24.59
C ALA A 54 0.71 -9.52 24.19
N THR A 55 1.02 -8.34 24.73
CA THR A 55 2.33 -7.71 24.72
C THR A 55 2.97 -7.46 23.34
N SER A 56 2.83 -6.24 22.81
CA SER A 56 3.81 -5.71 21.86
C SER A 56 4.34 -4.37 22.34
N LYS A 57 5.24 -4.42 23.33
CA LYS A 57 6.30 -3.40 23.41
C LYS A 57 7.20 -3.63 22.19
N GLY A 58 7.31 -2.61 21.34
CA GLY A 58 8.46 -2.45 20.44
C GLY A 58 8.31 -3.02 19.03
N PHE A 59 7.87 -2.17 18.11
CA PHE A 59 8.62 -1.93 16.88
C PHE A 59 8.78 -0.41 16.72
N GLY A 60 9.92 0.11 17.15
CA GLY A 60 10.57 1.28 16.53
C GLY A 60 10.06 2.70 16.77
N TYR A 61 9.17 2.98 17.73
CA TYR A 61 8.86 4.37 18.10
C TYR A 61 9.16 4.63 19.58
N ALA A 62 10.31 5.26 19.83
CA ALA A 62 10.59 5.88 21.12
C ALA A 62 9.74 7.16 21.24
N PRO A 63 8.93 7.34 22.30
CA PRO A 63 8.29 8.61 22.54
C PRO A 63 9.38 9.66 22.83
N ASN A 64 9.45 10.69 21.99
CA ASN A 64 10.25 11.87 22.27
C ASN A 64 9.75 12.48 23.60
N LYS A 65 10.61 12.47 24.63
CA LYS A 65 10.32 12.96 25.99
C LYS A 65 10.65 14.45 26.17
N ASP A 66 10.76 15.23 25.10
CA ASP A 66 11.10 16.65 25.19
C ASP A 66 9.84 17.49 24.95
N LYS A 67 8.95 17.53 25.94
CA LYS A 67 7.96 18.61 26.16
C LYS A 67 7.22 18.41 27.49
N GLN A 68 7.98 18.19 28.56
CA GLN A 68 7.57 18.60 29.88
C GLN A 68 8.49 19.75 30.28
N ASN A 69 7.88 20.80 30.81
CA ASN A 69 8.51 22.02 31.31
C ASN A 69 8.81 23.11 30.26
N LYS A 70 7.79 23.92 29.96
CA LYS A 70 7.93 25.36 30.08
C LYS A 70 6.83 25.86 31.00
N ASN A 71 7.27 26.56 32.04
CA ASN A 71 6.50 27.32 33.02
C ASN A 71 5.37 28.14 32.40
#